data_AF-A0AA36MM58-F1
#
_entry.id   AF-A0AA36MM58-F1
#
_cell.length_a   1.000
_cell.length_b   1.000
_cell.length_c   1.000
_cell.angle_alpha   90.00
_cell.angle_beta   90.00
_cell.angle_gamma   90.00
#
_symmetry.space_group_name_H-M   'P 1'
#
loop_
_entity.id
_entity.type
_entity.pdbx_description
1 polymer ?
#
loop_
_entity_poly.entity_id
_entity_poly.type
_entity_poly.pdbx_seq_one_letter_code
_entity_poly.pdbx_strand_id
1 'polypeptide(L)'
;MLECGRGQYLPQRLPLKQSQFISNTLSLLYFTCTAVWLLLTVVIKFPIALHEAESDLDIGHSTYEDVGREEMRSKPPRNALANLLMNAYALSRLMRDGQVAWRALLLTCCFCAFVFGHYWLNSFILMDFWCQSPVLATVFRAICSPLKSLAMTFLGLLIITFVYAAIGFRYFREDFHHFCNENILTCTENILYQGTRGGIVGLSLMMSSTHPGRPDWTERMLYDMSYFIIFGVIVLNTIVGLIVDSFGALRLDMEARENDQQTQTFVSCIDRRSVEQVAQSAGISDGFEYHETYRQNKWDYMAFLFHLCETDLEERTARGALWDGNQTRRT
;
A
#
# COMPACT_ATOMS: atom_id res chain seq x y z
N MET A 1 -28.85 52.56 -16.83
CA MET A 1 -27.91 51.60 -17.43
C MET A 1 -26.90 51.23 -16.35
N LEU A 2 -26.84 50.04 -15.76
CA LEU A 2 -27.42 48.73 -16.03
C LEU A 2 -27.78 48.08 -14.68
N GLU A 3 -29.03 47.66 -14.52
CA GLU A 3 -29.42 46.69 -13.50
C GLU A 3 -28.90 45.31 -13.94
N CYS A 4 -28.11 44.64 -13.11
CA CYS A 4 -27.68 43.26 -13.37
C CYS A 4 -28.29 42.32 -12.34
N GLY A 5 -29.37 41.66 -12.77
CA GLY A 5 -29.89 40.35 -12.37
C GLY A 5 -29.62 39.84 -10.96
N ARG A 6 -30.60 40.04 -10.06
CA ARG A 6 -30.81 39.19 -8.90
C ARG A 6 -31.33 37.82 -9.40
N GLY A 7 -30.44 36.85 -9.48
CA GLY A 7 -30.74 35.50 -9.99
C GLY A 7 -29.75 34.46 -9.49
N GLN A 8 -29.51 34.39 -8.17
CA GLN A 8 -28.85 33.22 -7.58
C GLN A 8 -29.92 32.29 -7.03
N TYR A 9 -30.25 31.27 -7.82
CA TYR A 9 -30.84 30.03 -7.36
C TYR A 9 -29.86 29.39 -6.34
N LEU A 10 -29.98 29.72 -5.06
CA LEU A 10 -29.44 28.85 -4.02
C LEU A 10 -30.26 27.55 -4.07
N PRO A 11 -29.65 26.36 -4.22
CA PRO A 11 -30.40 25.13 -4.03
C PRO A 11 -30.94 25.10 -2.60
N GLN A 12 -32.25 24.84 -2.48
CA GLN A 12 -32.95 24.61 -1.22
C GLN A 12 -32.10 23.73 -0.30
N ARG A 13 -31.66 24.26 0.84
CA ARG A 13 -31.13 23.43 1.93
C ARG A 13 -32.24 22.43 2.28
N LEU A 14 -32.02 21.14 2.02
CA LEU A 14 -32.88 20.11 2.60
C LEU A 14 -32.96 20.36 4.11
N PRO A 15 -34.13 20.17 4.75
CA PRO A 15 -34.21 20.27 6.19
C PRO A 15 -33.21 19.27 6.79
N LEU A 16 -32.34 19.73 7.69
CA LEU A 16 -31.25 18.95 8.30
C LEU A 16 -31.69 17.54 8.77
N LYS A 17 -32.94 17.41 9.21
CA LYS A 17 -33.55 16.13 9.61
C LYS A 17 -33.71 15.13 8.46
N GLN A 18 -34.06 15.59 7.26
CA GLN A 18 -34.22 14.73 6.08
C GLN A 18 -32.85 14.28 5.54
N SER A 19 -31.84 15.15 5.55
CA SER A 19 -30.46 14.76 5.20
C SER A 19 -29.85 13.79 6.22
N GLN A 20 -30.14 13.97 7.51
CA GLN A 20 -29.69 13.05 8.57
C GLN A 20 -30.36 11.68 8.45
N PHE A 21 -31.66 11.64 8.14
CA PHE A 21 -32.37 10.39 7.93
C PHE A 21 -31.78 9.58 6.77
N ILE A 22 -31.58 10.20 5.61
CA ILE A 22 -30.97 9.55 4.44
C ILE A 22 -29.56 9.04 4.75
N SER A 23 -28.72 9.86 5.41
CA SER A 23 -27.37 9.47 5.80
C SER A 23 -27.36 8.26 6.73
N ASN A 24 -28.26 8.22 7.71
CA ASN A 24 -28.37 7.10 8.64
C ASN A 24 -28.83 5.82 7.95
N THR A 25 -29.81 5.89 7.04
CA THR A 25 -30.27 4.73 6.28
C THR A 25 -29.17 4.16 5.38
N LEU A 26 -28.41 5.02 4.69
CA LEU A 26 -27.28 4.60 3.87
C LEU A 26 -26.14 4.00 4.70
N SER A 27 -25.85 4.58 5.87
CA SER A 27 -24.81 4.08 6.78
C SER A 27 -25.20 2.71 7.36
N LEU A 28 -26.46 2.51 7.72
CA LEU A 28 -27.00 1.21 8.15
C LEU A 28 -26.92 0.17 7.02
N LEU A 29 -27.31 0.53 5.79
CA LEU A 29 -27.18 -0.35 4.63
C LEU A 29 -25.72 -0.73 4.37
N TYR A 30 -24.81 0.23 4.43
CA TYR A 30 -23.38 -0.03 4.27
C TYR A 30 -22.87 -0.95 5.38
N PHE A 31 -23.24 -0.69 6.63
CA PHE A 31 -22.86 -1.52 7.78
C PHE A 31 -23.33 -2.97 7.62
N THR A 32 -24.58 -3.19 7.22
CA THR A 32 -25.09 -4.55 7.01
C THR A 32 -24.42 -5.24 5.83
N CYS A 33 -24.26 -4.56 4.69
CA CYS A 33 -23.56 -5.11 3.53
C CYS A 33 -22.10 -5.45 3.84
N THR A 34 -21.37 -4.58 4.52
CA THR A 34 -19.96 -4.82 4.87
C THR A 34 -19.78 -5.86 5.96
N ALA A 35 -20.68 -5.92 6.95
CA ALA A 35 -20.71 -7.00 7.94
C ALA A 35 -20.96 -8.36 7.26
N VAL A 36 -21.92 -8.45 6.33
CA VAL A 36 -22.17 -9.68 5.56
C VAL A 36 -20.95 -10.04 4.71
N TRP A 37 -20.34 -9.07 4.03
CA TRP A 37 -19.12 -9.32 3.26
C TRP A 37 -17.96 -9.84 4.13
N LEU A 38 -17.78 -9.27 5.32
CA LEU A 38 -16.73 -9.69 6.26
C LEU A 38 -17.01 -11.09 6.78
N LEU A 39 -18.26 -11.41 7.14
CA LEU A 39 -18.68 -12.76 7.53
C LEU A 39 -18.42 -13.78 6.40
N LEU A 40 -18.82 -13.48 5.16
CA LEU A 40 -18.55 -14.35 4.02
C LEU A 40 -17.04 -14.52 3.78
N THR A 41 -16.26 -13.45 3.92
CA THR A 41 -14.81 -13.49 3.77
C THR A 41 -14.17 -14.36 4.85
N VAL A 42 -14.63 -14.25 6.10
CA VAL A 42 -14.18 -15.12 7.18
C VAL A 42 -14.55 -16.57 6.88
N VAL A 43 -15.79 -16.87 6.49
CA VAL A 43 -16.20 -18.25 6.17
C VAL A 43 -15.37 -18.86 5.03
N ILE A 44 -15.09 -18.10 3.97
CA ILE A 44 -14.36 -18.59 2.79
C ILE A 44 -12.85 -18.67 3.05
N LYS A 45 -12.24 -17.63 3.64
CA LYS A 45 -10.79 -17.56 3.82
C LYS A 45 -10.28 -18.20 5.11
N PHE A 46 -11.10 -18.34 6.14
CA PHE A 46 -10.68 -18.99 7.39
C PHE A 46 -10.14 -20.41 7.19
N PRO A 47 -10.78 -21.32 6.41
CA PRO A 47 -10.20 -22.65 6.20
C PRO A 47 -8.85 -22.60 5.46
N ILE A 48 -8.69 -21.65 4.53
CA ILE A 48 -7.42 -21.43 3.81
C ILE A 48 -6.35 -20.93 4.78
N ALA A 49 -6.66 -19.91 5.60
CA ALA A 49 -5.75 -19.37 6.59
C ALA A 49 -5.38 -20.38 7.68
N LEU A 50 -6.28 -21.30 8.01
CA LEU A 50 -6.02 -22.41 8.92
C LEU A 50 -5.04 -23.41 8.30
N HIS A 51 -5.23 -23.77 7.03
CA HIS A 51 -4.33 -24.66 6.30
C HIS A 51 -2.93 -24.03 6.15
N GLU A 52 -2.85 -22.74 5.83
CA GLU A 52 -1.57 -22.01 5.75
C GLU A 52 -0.87 -21.93 7.13
N ALA A 53 -1.63 -21.68 8.19
CA ALA A 53 -1.09 -21.70 9.55
C ALA A 53 -0.55 -23.09 9.93
N GLU A 54 -1.20 -24.15 9.47
CA GLU A 54 -0.77 -25.52 9.67
C GLU A 54 0.50 -25.85 8.88
N SER A 55 0.56 -25.45 7.61
CA SER A 55 1.77 -25.64 6.80
C SER A 55 2.97 -24.88 7.34
N ASP A 56 2.79 -23.64 7.83
CA ASP A 56 3.89 -22.85 8.39
C ASP A 56 4.48 -23.47 9.66
N LEU A 57 3.63 -24.09 10.48
CA LEU A 57 4.04 -24.82 11.68
C LEU A 57 4.74 -26.14 11.33
N ASP A 58 4.25 -26.87 10.33
CA ASP A 58 4.88 -28.10 9.83
C ASP A 58 6.27 -27.81 9.23
N ILE A 59 6.42 -26.72 8.46
CA ILE A 59 7.71 -26.27 7.91
C ILE A 59 8.68 -25.89 9.05
N GLY A 60 8.22 -25.13 10.04
CA GLY A 60 9.03 -24.77 11.21
C GLY A 60 9.54 -25.98 11.99
N HIS A 61 8.77 -27.07 12.03
CA HIS A 61 9.15 -28.32 12.69
C HIS A 61 10.14 -29.15 11.85
N SER A 62 9.96 -29.24 10.53
CA SER A 62 10.86 -29.96 9.62
C SER A 62 12.27 -29.34 9.59
N THR A 63 12.39 -28.00 9.58
CA THR A 63 13.71 -27.34 9.69
C THR A 63 14.48 -27.64 10.98
N TYR A 64 13.82 -28.16 12.02
CA TYR A 64 14.45 -28.51 13.29
C TYR A 64 14.72 -30.02 13.46
N GLU A 65 13.99 -30.88 12.74
CA GLU A 65 14.11 -32.35 12.85
C GLU A 65 14.89 -33.03 11.71
N ASP A 66 15.27 -32.32 10.64
CA ASP A 66 16.02 -32.92 9.52
C ASP A 66 17.56 -33.02 9.75
N VAL A 67 17.93 -33.69 10.85
CA VAL A 67 19.15 -34.50 10.94
C VAL A 67 18.76 -35.88 11.46
N GLY A 68 18.13 -36.65 10.59
CA GLY A 68 17.99 -38.09 10.76
C GLY A 68 16.58 -38.58 11.05
N ARG A 69 16.03 -39.28 10.05
CA ARG A 69 14.86 -40.19 10.07
C ARG A 69 13.55 -39.56 9.58
N GLU A 70 13.32 -39.67 8.27
CA GLU A 70 11.98 -39.62 7.67
C GLU A 70 11.18 -40.87 8.13
N GLU A 71 10.72 -40.85 9.38
CA GLU A 71 9.61 -41.71 9.81
C GLU A 71 8.32 -40.88 9.75
N MET A 72 7.35 -41.45 9.05
CA MET A 72 6.01 -40.95 8.79
C MET A 72 5.34 -40.53 10.11
N ARG A 73 5.44 -39.23 10.45
CA ARG A 73 4.87 -38.70 11.70
C ARG A 73 3.39 -38.42 11.49
N SER A 74 2.54 -39.30 12.00
CA SER A 74 1.13 -38.96 12.22
C SER A 74 1.08 -37.76 13.18
N LYS A 75 0.37 -36.70 12.77
CA LYS A 75 0.23 -35.48 13.58
C LYS A 75 -0.31 -35.86 14.97
N PRO A 76 0.37 -35.48 16.07
CA PRO A 76 -0.09 -35.84 17.41
C PRO A 76 -1.50 -35.28 17.63
N PRO A 77 -2.38 -36.01 18.34
CA PRO A 77 -3.73 -35.53 18.61
C PRO A 77 -3.64 -34.20 19.36
N ARG A 78 -4.15 -33.14 18.72
CA ARG A 78 -4.10 -31.80 19.30
C ARG A 78 -5.09 -31.71 20.45
N ASN A 79 -4.57 -31.40 21.63
CA ASN A 79 -5.40 -31.08 22.79
C ASN A 79 -6.30 -29.87 22.47
N ALA A 80 -7.44 -29.74 23.16
CA ALA A 80 -8.41 -28.65 22.92
C ALA A 80 -7.76 -27.25 22.97
N LEU A 81 -6.77 -27.04 23.85
CA LEU A 81 -6.01 -25.80 23.95
C LEU A 81 -5.15 -25.53 22.70
N ALA A 82 -4.53 -26.57 22.12
CA ALA A 82 -3.75 -26.42 20.89
C ALA A 82 -4.66 -26.06 19.68
N ASN A 83 -5.87 -26.61 19.63
CA ASN A 83 -6.86 -26.24 18.61
C ASN A 83 -7.35 -24.79 18.78
N LEU A 84 -7.61 -24.36 20.03
CA LEU A 84 -7.98 -22.97 20.33
C LEU A 84 -6.87 -21.98 19.94
N LEU A 85 -5.63 -22.28 20.30
CA LEU A 85 -4.48 -21.45 19.92
C LEU A 85 -4.29 -21.40 18.41
N MET A 86 -4.50 -22.51 17.70
CA MET A 86 -4.42 -22.51 16.23
C MET A 86 -5.50 -21.65 15.60
N ASN A 87 -6.75 -21.83 16.03
CA ASN A 87 -7.87 -21.05 15.51
C ASN A 87 -7.67 -19.55 15.80
N ALA A 88 -7.15 -19.21 16.97
CA ALA A 88 -6.79 -17.83 17.32
C ALA A 88 -5.66 -17.29 16.45
N TYR A 89 -4.62 -18.10 16.16
CA TYR A 89 -3.53 -17.72 15.28
C TYR A 89 -4.01 -17.50 13.83
N ALA A 90 -4.77 -18.44 13.27
CA ALA A 90 -5.37 -18.33 11.93
C ALA A 90 -6.29 -17.10 11.81
N LEU A 91 -7.11 -16.83 12.83
CA LEU A 91 -7.93 -15.62 12.89
C LEU A 91 -7.07 -14.34 12.96
N SER A 92 -5.99 -14.36 13.74
CA SER A 92 -5.07 -13.21 13.85
C SER A 92 -4.33 -12.93 12.54
N ARG A 93 -4.05 -13.96 11.74
CA ARG A 93 -3.47 -13.85 10.40
C ARG A 93 -4.48 -13.24 9.43
N LEU A 94 -5.71 -13.75 9.44
CA LEU A 94 -6.80 -13.22 8.62
C LEU A 94 -7.09 -11.74 8.94
N MET A 95 -7.02 -11.34 10.22
CA MET A 95 -7.17 -9.93 10.59
C MET A 95 -5.98 -9.05 10.17
N ARG A 96 -4.84 -9.62 9.78
CA ARG A 96 -3.71 -8.87 9.19
C ARG A 96 -3.81 -8.74 7.67
N ASP A 97 -4.76 -9.42 7.02
CA ASP A 97 -5.05 -9.13 5.61
C ASP A 97 -5.47 -7.66 5.50
N GLY A 98 -4.73 -6.87 4.71
CA GLY A 98 -4.94 -5.41 4.63
C GLY A 98 -6.38 -5.02 4.27
N GLN A 99 -7.05 -5.80 3.42
CA GLN A 99 -8.45 -5.55 3.05
C GLN A 99 -9.43 -5.85 4.20
N VAL A 100 -9.20 -6.93 4.96
CA VAL A 100 -10.06 -7.31 6.09
C VAL A 100 -9.86 -6.32 7.25
N ALA A 101 -8.60 -6.00 7.56
CA ALA A 101 -8.24 -5.01 8.57
C ALA A 101 -8.88 -3.64 8.29
N TRP A 102 -8.78 -3.17 7.05
CA TRP A 102 -9.34 -1.89 6.62
C TRP A 102 -10.86 -1.82 6.78
N ARG A 103 -11.57 -2.85 6.30
CA ARG A 103 -13.04 -2.90 6.39
C ARG A 103 -13.54 -3.12 7.82
N ALA A 104 -12.79 -3.87 8.63
CA ALA A 104 -13.05 -3.99 10.06
C ALA A 104 -12.92 -2.63 10.76
N LEU A 105 -11.88 -1.86 10.44
CA LEU A 105 -11.69 -0.51 10.98
C LEU A 105 -12.85 0.42 10.59
N LEU A 106 -13.28 0.42 9.33
CA LEU A 106 -14.44 1.21 8.89
C LEU A 106 -15.74 0.81 9.61
N LEU A 107 -15.96 -0.48 9.86
CA LEU A 107 -17.10 -0.96 10.65
C LEU A 107 -17.04 -0.46 12.10
N THR A 108 -15.86 -0.45 12.72
CA THR A 108 -15.69 0.11 14.07
C THR A 108 -15.97 1.62 14.09
N CYS A 109 -15.52 2.37 13.07
CA CYS A 109 -15.83 3.78 12.93
C CYS A 109 -17.34 4.04 12.77
N CYS A 110 -18.04 3.21 12.00
CA CYS A 110 -19.49 3.30 11.84
C CYS A 110 -20.24 3.01 13.16
N PHE A 111 -19.77 2.00 13.91
CA PHE A 111 -20.34 1.69 15.23
C PHE A 111 -20.12 2.85 16.21
N CYS A 112 -18.91 3.42 16.26
CA CYS A 112 -18.62 4.60 17.07
C CYS A 112 -19.46 5.81 16.64
N ALA A 113 -19.68 6.03 15.33
CA ALA A 113 -20.52 7.11 14.83
C ALA A 113 -21.96 7.02 15.36
N PHE A 114 -22.51 5.81 15.42
CA PHE A 114 -23.84 5.55 15.96
C PHE A 114 -23.90 5.74 17.49
N VAL A 115 -22.93 5.20 18.23
CA VAL A 115 -22.90 5.25 19.70
C VAL A 115 -22.67 6.68 20.22
N PHE A 116 -21.73 7.42 19.63
CA PHE A 116 -21.37 8.77 20.09
C PHE A 116 -22.17 9.88 19.41
N GLY A 117 -23.03 9.56 18.44
CA GLY A 117 -23.82 10.56 17.71
C GLY A 117 -23.00 11.50 16.83
N HIS A 118 -21.77 11.13 16.48
CA HIS A 118 -20.86 11.92 15.66
C HIS A 118 -20.99 11.56 14.17
N TYR A 119 -21.96 12.18 13.49
CA TYR A 119 -22.28 11.90 12.08
C TYR A 119 -21.14 12.16 11.07
N TRP A 120 -20.15 12.98 11.41
CA TRP A 120 -19.00 13.26 10.54
C TRP A 120 -18.09 12.04 10.36
N LEU A 121 -18.10 11.08 11.30
CA LEU A 121 -17.34 9.83 11.19
C LEU A 121 -17.83 8.98 10.00
N ASN A 122 -19.09 9.14 9.58
CA ASN A 122 -19.61 8.46 8.39
C ASN A 122 -18.91 8.90 7.10
N SER A 123 -18.22 10.05 7.08
CA SER A 123 -17.42 10.47 5.92
C SER A 123 -16.25 9.53 5.63
N PHE A 124 -15.72 8.82 6.65
CA PHE A 124 -14.65 7.85 6.43
C PHE A 124 -15.09 6.63 5.61
N ILE A 125 -16.39 6.35 5.52
CA ILE A 125 -16.92 5.27 4.67
C ILE A 125 -16.55 5.49 3.20
N LEU A 126 -16.50 6.76 2.76
CA LEU A 126 -16.10 7.09 1.38
C LEU A 126 -14.66 6.69 1.06
N MET A 127 -13.82 6.52 2.08
CA MET A 127 -12.43 6.11 1.89
C MET A 127 -12.32 4.67 1.36
N ASP A 128 -13.34 3.81 1.52
CA ASP A 128 -13.35 2.45 0.94
C ASP A 128 -13.25 2.47 -0.60
N PHE A 129 -13.67 3.56 -1.25
CA PHE A 129 -13.57 3.73 -2.70
C PHE A 129 -12.12 3.58 -3.22
N TRP A 130 -11.13 4.02 -2.45
CA TRP A 130 -9.71 3.93 -2.82
C TRP A 130 -9.22 2.49 -2.96
N CYS A 131 -9.78 1.58 -2.17
CA CYS A 131 -9.40 0.16 -2.18
C CYS A 131 -10.20 -0.68 -3.19
N GLN A 132 -11.35 -0.19 -3.66
CA GLN A 132 -12.19 -0.92 -4.62
C GLN A 132 -11.66 -0.83 -6.07
N SER A 133 -11.03 0.30 -6.44
CA SER A 133 -10.51 0.50 -7.79
C SER A 133 -9.04 0.09 -7.91
N PRO A 134 -8.67 -0.85 -8.80
CA PRO A 134 -7.28 -1.27 -8.98
C PRO A 134 -6.39 -0.12 -9.50
N VAL A 135 -6.95 0.78 -10.31
CA VAL A 135 -6.24 1.96 -10.83
C VAL A 135 -5.90 2.91 -9.68
N LEU A 136 -6.88 3.19 -8.83
CA LEU A 136 -6.70 4.14 -7.71
C LEU A 136 -5.79 3.56 -6.62
N ALA A 137 -5.89 2.26 -6.35
CA ALA A 137 -4.98 1.54 -5.47
C ALA A 137 -3.54 1.59 -5.96
N THR A 138 -3.32 1.52 -7.28
CA THR A 138 -2.00 1.66 -7.90
C THR A 138 -1.42 3.06 -7.68
N VAL A 139 -2.23 4.11 -7.86
CA VAL A 139 -1.83 5.51 -7.59
C VAL A 139 -1.49 5.70 -6.12
N PHE A 140 -2.33 5.21 -5.20
CA PHE A 140 -2.08 5.32 -3.77
C PHE A 140 -0.81 4.57 -3.36
N ARG A 141 -0.60 3.36 -3.89
CA ARG A 141 0.61 2.57 -3.65
C ARG A 141 1.86 3.30 -4.14
N ALA A 142 1.81 3.98 -5.29
CA ALA A 142 2.94 4.77 -5.78
C ALA A 142 3.30 5.92 -4.82
N ILE A 143 2.32 6.60 -4.25
CA ILE A 143 2.53 7.71 -3.29
C ILE A 143 3.04 7.19 -1.93
N CYS A 144 2.54 6.03 -1.47
CA CYS A 144 2.92 5.45 -0.18
C CYS A 144 4.19 4.58 -0.23
N SER A 145 4.66 4.18 -1.41
CA SER A 145 5.88 3.38 -1.57
C SER A 145 7.13 4.06 -0.98
N PRO A 146 7.40 5.36 -1.23
CA PRO A 146 8.56 6.05 -0.68
C PRO A 146 8.30 6.64 0.71
N LEU A 147 7.28 6.19 1.46
CA LEU A 147 6.87 6.84 2.71
C LEU A 147 8.02 6.98 3.72
N LYS A 148 8.94 6.00 3.77
CA LYS A 148 10.14 6.06 4.62
C LYS A 148 11.05 7.22 4.22
N SER A 149 11.39 7.33 2.93
CA SER A 149 12.22 8.42 2.39
C SER A 149 11.54 9.77 2.54
N LEU A 150 10.23 9.82 2.32
CA LEU A 150 9.42 11.01 2.49
C LEU A 150 9.40 11.48 3.96
N ALA A 151 9.21 10.55 4.91
CA ALA A 151 9.26 10.86 6.34
C ALA A 151 10.63 11.39 6.77
N MET A 152 11.72 10.80 6.28
CA MET A 152 13.08 11.31 6.51
C MET A 152 13.29 12.70 5.91
N THR A 153 12.70 12.97 4.74
CA THR A 153 12.75 14.29 4.09
C THR A 153 11.97 15.34 4.90
N PHE A 154 10.79 14.99 5.43
CA PHE A 154 10.03 15.86 6.33
C PHE A 154 10.76 16.11 7.65
N LEU A 155 11.47 15.13 8.19
CA LEU A 155 12.32 15.34 9.36
C LEU A 155 13.44 16.34 9.06
N GLY A 156 14.12 16.19 7.90
CA GLY A 156 15.12 17.16 7.43
C GLY A 156 14.54 18.56 7.24
N LEU A 157 13.35 18.67 6.66
CA LEU A 157 12.60 19.93 6.52
C LEU A 157 12.38 20.60 7.88
N LEU A 158 11.95 19.84 8.89
CA LEU A 158 11.70 20.35 10.24
C LEU A 158 13.00 20.85 10.89
N ILE A 159 14.10 20.10 10.76
CA ILE A 159 15.41 20.50 11.30
C ILE A 159 15.90 21.79 10.62
N ILE A 160 15.84 21.87 9.29
CA ILE A 160 16.24 23.07 8.54
C ILE A 160 15.38 24.26 8.98
N THR A 161 14.06 24.07 9.05
CA THR A 161 13.12 25.12 9.49
C THR A 161 13.43 25.60 10.91
N PHE A 162 13.77 24.69 11.82
CA PHE A 162 14.15 25.03 13.19
C PHE A 162 15.45 25.85 13.24
N VAL A 163 16.45 25.52 12.41
CA VAL A 163 17.68 26.31 12.32
C VAL A 163 17.40 27.73 11.82
N TYR A 164 16.57 27.87 10.77
CA TYR A 164 16.12 29.18 10.30
C TYR A 164 15.35 29.94 11.40
N ALA A 165 14.44 29.28 12.10
CA ALA A 165 13.71 29.88 13.22
C ALA A 165 14.65 30.35 14.34
N ALA A 166 15.69 29.60 14.69
CA ALA A 166 16.65 29.99 15.72
C ALA A 166 17.49 31.20 15.29
N ILE A 167 17.95 31.25 14.04
CA ILE A 167 18.68 32.39 13.47
C ILE A 167 17.76 33.62 13.41
N GLY A 168 16.54 33.45 12.89
CA GLY A 168 15.53 34.50 12.80
C GLY A 168 15.13 35.07 14.16
N PHE A 169 14.94 34.21 15.17
CA PHE A 169 14.60 34.62 16.53
C PHE A 169 15.76 35.36 17.21
N ARG A 170 17.01 35.04 16.88
CA ARG A 170 18.19 35.68 17.47
C ARG A 170 18.52 37.03 16.84
N TYR A 171 18.49 37.13 15.52
CA TYR A 171 18.97 38.30 14.77
C TYR A 171 17.84 39.21 14.25
N PHE A 172 16.71 38.63 13.84
CA PHE A 172 15.64 39.35 13.14
C PHE A 172 14.31 39.39 13.92
N ARG A 173 14.37 39.30 15.26
CA ARG A 173 13.18 39.18 16.11
C ARG A 173 12.16 40.32 15.89
N GLU A 174 12.64 41.54 15.70
CA GLU A 174 11.78 42.71 15.50
C GLU A 174 11.04 42.67 14.14
N ASP A 175 11.67 42.09 13.11
CA ASP A 175 11.09 41.99 11.78
C ASP A 175 9.97 40.95 11.71
N PHE A 176 9.99 39.91 12.56
CA PHE A 176 8.96 38.86 12.64
C PHE A 176 7.66 39.28 13.35
N HIS A 177 7.53 40.54 13.76
CA HIS A 177 6.35 41.07 14.45
C HIS A 177 5.81 40.12 15.57
N HIS A 178 4.57 39.68 15.44
CA HIS A 178 3.87 38.83 16.40
C HIS A 178 4.10 37.32 16.17
N PHE A 179 4.76 36.92 15.08
CA PHE A 179 4.92 35.51 14.73
C PHE A 179 6.00 34.80 15.54
N CYS A 180 7.01 35.53 16.04
CA CYS A 180 8.15 34.97 16.75
C CYS A 180 8.45 35.70 18.08
N ASN A 181 7.41 36.07 18.83
CA ASN A 181 7.58 36.88 20.04
C ASN A 181 7.87 36.06 21.32
N GLU A 182 7.33 34.85 21.44
CA GLU A 182 7.40 34.07 22.68
C GLU A 182 8.61 33.12 22.71
N ASN A 183 8.54 32.03 21.96
CA ASN A 183 9.53 30.94 21.97
C ASN A 183 9.95 30.56 20.54
N ILE A 184 11.14 29.95 20.42
CA ILE A 184 11.66 29.44 19.14
C ILE A 184 10.75 28.35 18.56
N LEU A 185 10.11 27.53 19.40
CA LEU A 185 9.15 26.52 18.96
C LEU A 185 7.93 27.15 18.28
N THR A 186 7.31 28.15 18.90
CA THR A 186 6.21 28.92 18.32
C THR A 186 6.62 29.58 17.00
N CYS A 187 7.85 30.12 16.93
CA CYS A 187 8.41 30.67 15.71
C CYS A 187 8.55 29.59 14.61
N THR A 188 9.05 28.40 14.96
CA THR A 188 9.22 27.27 14.04
C THR A 188 7.87 26.78 13.49
N GLU A 189 6.87 26.63 14.35
CA GLU A 189 5.50 26.25 13.97
C GLU A 189 4.88 27.28 13.03
N ASN A 190 5.04 28.57 13.33
CA ASN A 190 4.53 29.66 12.50
C ASN A 190 5.23 29.71 11.13
N ILE A 191 6.55 29.51 11.06
CA ILE A 191 7.28 29.42 9.79
C ILE A 191 6.81 28.22 8.97
N LEU A 192 6.59 27.06 9.59
CA LEU A 192 6.08 25.87 8.90
C LEU A 192 4.64 26.10 8.39
N TYR A 193 3.76 26.65 9.23
CA TYR A 193 2.37 26.93 8.88
C TYR A 193 2.24 27.99 7.78
N GLN A 194 2.94 29.10 7.89
CA GLN A 194 2.90 30.14 6.84
C GLN A 194 3.71 29.75 5.61
N GLY A 195 4.76 28.93 5.75
CA GLY A 195 5.49 28.33 4.63
C GLY A 195 4.58 27.42 3.80
N THR A 196 3.72 26.62 4.43
CA THR A 196 2.75 25.79 3.69
C THR A 196 1.61 26.61 3.06
N ARG A 197 1.22 27.75 3.65
CA ARG A 197 0.15 28.61 3.11
C ARG A 197 0.62 29.60 2.04
N GLY A 198 1.75 30.26 2.28
CA GLY A 198 2.35 31.27 1.41
C GLY A 198 3.31 30.67 0.38
N GLY A 199 3.50 29.35 0.39
CA GLY A 199 4.45 28.66 -0.47
C GLY A 199 5.88 29.12 -0.22
N ILE A 200 6.66 29.22 -1.30
CA ILE A 200 8.11 29.50 -1.21
C ILE A 200 8.39 30.88 -0.56
N VAL A 201 7.47 31.85 -0.70
CA VAL A 201 7.62 33.22 -0.16
C VAL A 201 7.07 33.33 1.28
N GLY A 202 6.63 32.22 1.89
CA GLY A 202 5.98 32.22 3.20
C GLY A 202 6.79 32.87 4.32
N LEU A 203 8.12 32.74 4.32
CA LEU A 203 8.99 33.36 5.32
C LEU A 203 9.06 34.89 5.16
N SER A 204 9.31 35.38 3.95
CA SER A 204 9.39 36.82 3.67
C SER A 204 8.05 37.53 3.92
N LEU A 205 6.91 36.83 3.82
CA LEU A 205 5.58 37.39 4.13
C LEU A 205 5.35 37.62 5.63
N MET A 206 6.08 36.91 6.49
CA MET A 206 5.98 37.06 7.95
C MET A 206 6.84 38.20 8.47
N MET A 207 7.72 38.73 7.63
CA MET A 207 8.74 39.68 8.02
C MET A 207 8.50 41.02 7.33
N SER A 208 8.86 42.10 8.02
CA SER A 208 8.83 43.45 7.44
C SER A 208 9.73 43.55 6.20
N SER A 209 9.25 44.27 5.18
CA SER A 209 10.05 44.60 4.00
C SER A 209 11.23 45.49 4.37
N THR A 210 12.43 45.14 3.91
CA THR A 210 13.66 45.88 4.23
C THR A 210 14.19 46.61 2.99
N HIS A 211 14.60 47.88 3.15
CA HIS A 211 15.09 48.71 2.04
C HIS A 211 16.63 48.80 2.00
N PRO A 212 17.25 49.08 0.83
CA PRO A 212 18.71 49.11 0.64
C PRO A 212 19.50 50.13 1.48
N GLY A 213 18.83 50.94 2.30
CA GLY A 213 19.45 51.95 3.18
C GLY A 213 19.62 51.52 4.64
N ARG A 214 19.16 50.33 5.04
CA ARG A 214 19.36 49.81 6.40
C ARG A 214 20.68 49.03 6.51
N PRO A 215 21.41 49.10 7.63
CA PRO A 215 22.68 48.39 7.80
C PRO A 215 22.51 46.87 7.66
N ASP A 216 21.39 46.32 8.11
CA ASP A 216 21.12 44.87 8.12
C ASP A 216 20.53 44.36 6.78
N TRP A 217 20.42 45.22 5.76
CA TRP A 217 19.78 44.87 4.49
C TRP A 217 20.45 43.69 3.79
N THR A 218 21.79 43.64 3.80
CA THR A 218 22.56 42.58 3.14
C THR A 218 22.34 41.23 3.83
N GLU A 219 22.37 41.21 5.17
CA GLU A 219 22.16 40.00 5.97
C GLU A 219 20.73 39.48 5.81
N ARG A 220 19.76 40.40 5.83
CA ARG A 220 18.34 40.09 5.59
C ARG A 220 18.10 39.51 4.21
N MET A 221 18.67 40.13 3.16
CA MET A 221 18.54 39.67 1.78
C MET A 221 19.13 38.26 1.62
N LEU A 222 20.32 38.02 2.18
CA LEU A 222 20.96 36.72 2.10
C LEU A 222 20.13 35.63 2.81
N TYR A 223 19.55 35.96 3.97
CA TYR A 223 18.70 35.05 4.73
C TYR A 223 17.42 34.65 3.97
N ASP A 224 16.72 35.62 3.35
CA ASP A 224 15.52 35.34 2.55
C ASP A 224 15.85 34.56 1.27
N MET A 225 16.94 34.91 0.59
CA MET A 225 17.39 34.22 -0.63
C MET A 225 17.85 32.79 -0.33
N SER A 226 18.59 32.57 0.76
CA SER A 226 19.04 31.23 1.15
C SER A 226 17.85 30.35 1.53
N TYR A 227 16.83 30.91 2.21
CA TYR A 227 15.61 30.18 2.51
C TYR A 227 14.85 29.79 1.24
N PHE A 228 14.68 30.72 0.29
CA PHE A 228 14.02 30.46 -0.99
C PHE A 228 14.69 29.31 -1.76
N ILE A 229 16.03 29.33 -1.85
CA ILE A 229 16.79 28.30 -2.57
C ILE A 229 16.71 26.96 -1.82
N ILE A 230 16.98 26.93 -0.52
CA ILE A 230 17.07 25.68 0.22
C ILE A 230 15.68 25.06 0.42
N PHE A 231 14.72 25.80 0.97
CA PHE A 231 13.38 25.27 1.24
C PHE A 231 12.57 25.11 -0.05
N GLY A 232 12.55 26.13 -0.90
CA GLY A 232 11.75 26.16 -2.12
C GLY A 232 12.31 25.30 -3.24
N VAL A 233 13.54 25.58 -3.66
CA VAL A 233 14.12 24.95 -4.84
C VAL A 233 14.66 23.55 -4.52
N ILE A 234 15.32 23.35 -3.38
CA ILE A 234 15.91 22.05 -3.07
C ILE A 234 14.88 21.12 -2.43
N VAL A 235 14.28 21.49 -1.30
CA VAL A 235 13.45 20.53 -0.53
C VAL A 235 12.13 20.21 -1.22
N LEU A 236 11.35 21.20 -1.70
CA LEU A 236 10.07 20.90 -2.37
C LEU A 236 10.26 20.10 -3.66
N ASN A 237 11.27 20.42 -4.48
CA ASN A 237 11.55 19.65 -5.70
C ASN A 237 12.06 18.24 -5.38
N THR A 238 12.77 18.05 -4.27
CA THR A 238 13.17 16.70 -3.81
C THR A 238 11.94 15.86 -3.45
N ILE A 239 10.95 16.44 -2.75
CA ILE A 239 9.70 15.73 -2.41
C ILE A 239 8.94 15.30 -3.68
N VAL A 240 8.79 16.20 -4.65
CA VAL A 240 8.16 15.88 -5.93
C VAL A 240 8.97 14.83 -6.69
N GLY A 241 10.30 14.94 -6.69
CA GLY A 241 11.22 13.96 -7.28
C GLY A 241 11.01 12.55 -6.73
N LEU A 242 10.99 12.39 -5.40
CA LEU A 242 10.75 11.09 -4.75
C LEU A 242 9.41 10.45 -5.15
N ILE A 243 8.37 11.27 -5.30
CA ILE A 243 7.04 10.81 -5.74
C ILE A 243 7.11 10.36 -7.21
N VAL A 244 7.71 11.16 -8.09
CA VAL A 244 7.88 10.83 -9.52
C VAL A 244 8.71 9.56 -9.70
N ASP A 245 9.80 9.41 -8.95
CA ASP A 245 10.65 8.21 -9.00
C ASP A 245 9.86 6.95 -8.61
N SER A 246 8.96 7.06 -7.64
CA SER A 246 8.11 5.95 -7.21
C SER A 246 7.09 5.56 -8.27
N PHE A 247 6.51 6.54 -8.97
CA PHE A 247 5.68 6.28 -10.15
C PHE A 247 6.50 5.67 -11.29
N GLY A 248 7.76 6.08 -11.45
CA GLY A 248 8.71 5.51 -12.42
C GLY A 248 8.99 4.04 -12.13
N ALA A 249 9.36 3.71 -10.89
CA ALA A 249 9.65 2.34 -10.46
C ALA A 249 8.45 1.41 -10.67
N LEU A 250 7.24 1.86 -10.33
CA LEU A 250 6.03 1.06 -10.54
C LEU A 250 5.76 0.74 -12.01
N ARG A 251 6.07 1.66 -12.92
CA ARG A 251 5.95 1.42 -14.37
C ARG A 251 7.00 0.42 -14.87
N LEU A 252 8.24 0.57 -14.41
CA LEU A 252 9.31 -0.37 -14.76
C LEU A 252 9.00 -1.79 -14.27
N ASP A 253 8.45 -1.94 -13.07
CA ASP A 253 8.02 -3.25 -12.55
C ASP A 253 6.90 -3.88 -13.41
N MET A 254 5.95 -3.08 -13.90
CA MET A 254 4.89 -3.55 -14.77
C MET A 254 5.43 -3.98 -16.14
N GLU A 255 6.30 -3.15 -16.73
CA GLU A 255 6.95 -3.43 -18.02
C GLU A 255 7.86 -4.65 -17.94
N ALA A 256 8.63 -4.82 -16.86
CA ALA A 256 9.49 -5.98 -16.64
C ALA A 256 8.68 -7.28 -16.60
N ARG A 257 7.56 -7.30 -15.86
CA ARG A 257 6.67 -8.47 -15.78
C ARG A 257 6.05 -8.82 -17.13
N GLU A 258 5.65 -7.80 -17.90
CA GLU A 258 5.09 -8.00 -19.23
C GLU A 258 6.15 -8.52 -20.21
N ASN A 259 7.35 -7.96 -20.17
CA ASN A 259 8.48 -8.41 -20.98
C ASN A 259 8.87 -9.85 -20.63
N ASP A 260 8.95 -10.21 -19.35
CA ASP A 260 9.24 -11.58 -18.91
C ASP A 260 8.19 -12.56 -19.44
N GLN A 261 6.90 -12.21 -19.37
CA GLN A 261 5.82 -13.06 -19.89
C GLN A 261 5.90 -13.24 -21.42
N GLN A 262 6.44 -12.26 -22.15
CA GLN A 262 6.56 -12.31 -23.62
C GLN A 262 7.85 -12.97 -24.11
N THR A 263 8.90 -12.98 -23.28
CA THR A 263 10.26 -13.40 -23.68
C THR A 263 10.67 -14.75 -23.16
N GLN A 264 10.09 -15.25 -22.07
CA GLN A 264 10.44 -16.55 -21.50
C GLN A 264 9.20 -17.39 -21.16
N THR A 265 9.37 -18.71 -21.17
CA THR A 265 8.32 -19.66 -20.77
C THR A 265 8.11 -19.63 -19.25
N PHE A 266 6.87 -19.83 -18.79
CA PHE A 266 6.50 -19.71 -17.39
C PHE A 266 7.10 -20.80 -16.49
N VAL A 267 7.13 -22.05 -16.97
CA VAL A 267 7.56 -23.20 -16.16
C VAL A 267 9.06 -23.45 -16.27
N SER A 268 9.60 -23.41 -17.48
CA SER A 268 11.00 -23.78 -17.74
C SER A 268 11.95 -22.59 -17.84
N CYS A 269 11.44 -21.35 -17.83
CA CYS A 269 12.22 -20.12 -17.95
C CYS A 269 13.15 -20.12 -19.17
N ILE A 270 12.70 -20.71 -20.28
CA ILE A 270 13.46 -20.79 -21.54
C ILE A 270 13.09 -19.58 -22.38
N ASP A 271 14.11 -18.93 -22.96
CA ASP A 271 13.92 -17.81 -23.88
C ASP A 271 13.12 -18.23 -25.12
N ARG A 272 12.19 -17.37 -25.52
CA ARG A 272 11.26 -17.54 -26.63
C ARG A 272 11.97 -17.89 -27.94
N ARG A 273 13.14 -17.29 -28.20
CA ARG A 273 13.90 -17.55 -29.44
C ARG A 273 14.37 -18.99 -29.53
N SER A 274 14.77 -19.55 -28.39
CA SER A 274 15.24 -20.95 -28.32
C SER A 274 14.07 -21.92 -28.58
N VAL A 275 12.89 -21.61 -28.06
CA VAL A 275 11.67 -22.40 -28.28
C VAL A 275 11.22 -22.32 -29.74
N GLU A 276 11.17 -21.12 -30.30
CA GLU A 276 10.78 -20.91 -31.70
C GLU A 276 11.73 -21.60 -32.68
N GLN A 277 13.05 -21.56 -32.43
CA GLN A 277 14.04 -22.24 -33.27
C GLN A 277 13.81 -23.76 -33.33
N VAL A 278 13.56 -24.39 -32.17
CA VAL A 278 13.29 -25.83 -32.10
C VAL A 278 11.94 -26.17 -32.73
N ALA A 279 10.90 -25.37 -32.47
CA ALA A 279 9.58 -25.60 -33.03
C ALA A 279 9.55 -25.44 -34.56
N GLN A 280 10.30 -24.47 -35.09
CA GLN A 280 10.44 -24.28 -36.53
C GLN A 280 11.17 -25.47 -37.18
N SER A 281 12.20 -26.01 -36.52
CA SER A 281 12.87 -27.25 -36.97
C SER A 281 11.92 -28.47 -36.98
N ALA A 282 10.87 -28.44 -36.16
CA ALA A 282 9.82 -29.45 -36.11
C ALA A 282 8.61 -29.14 -37.02
N GLY A 283 8.62 -28.03 -37.77
CA GLY A 283 7.55 -27.65 -38.70
C GLY A 283 6.33 -26.97 -38.07
N ILE A 284 6.44 -26.42 -36.85
CA ILE A 284 5.35 -25.75 -36.13
C ILE A 284 5.44 -24.23 -36.35
N SER A 285 4.37 -23.58 -36.82
CA SER A 285 4.35 -22.16 -37.21
C SER A 285 4.12 -21.17 -36.06
N ASP A 286 3.90 -21.65 -34.83
CA ASP A 286 3.87 -20.84 -33.60
C ASP A 286 4.38 -21.66 -32.41
N GLY A 287 5.70 -21.77 -32.32
CA GLY A 287 6.35 -22.67 -31.38
C GLY A 287 6.15 -22.29 -29.92
N PHE A 288 6.16 -20.99 -29.63
CA PHE A 288 6.09 -20.49 -28.28
C PHE A 288 4.70 -20.66 -27.68
N GLU A 289 3.65 -20.25 -28.41
CA GLU A 289 2.27 -20.42 -27.94
C GLU A 289 1.88 -21.90 -27.85
N TYR A 290 2.34 -22.73 -28.80
CA TYR A 290 2.16 -24.18 -28.73
C TYR A 290 2.83 -24.78 -27.50
N HIS A 291 4.05 -24.35 -27.17
CA HIS A 291 4.78 -24.84 -26.01
C HIS A 291 4.07 -24.46 -24.70
N GLU A 292 3.68 -23.20 -24.53
CA GLU A 292 2.95 -22.74 -23.32
C GLU A 292 1.57 -23.37 -23.17
N THR A 293 0.83 -23.59 -24.26
CA THR A 293 -0.56 -24.04 -24.17
C THR A 293 -0.70 -25.57 -24.10
N TYR A 294 0.18 -26.31 -24.78
CA TYR A 294 0.05 -27.77 -24.94
C TYR A 294 1.19 -28.58 -24.33
N ARG A 295 2.41 -28.02 -24.22
CA ARG A 295 3.56 -28.76 -23.65
C ARG A 295 3.78 -28.42 -22.18
N GLN A 296 3.66 -27.15 -21.84
CA GLN A 296 3.93 -26.60 -20.52
C GLN A 296 2.79 -25.73 -20.01
N ASN A 297 1.56 -26.25 -20.12
CA ASN A 297 0.41 -25.54 -19.60
C ASN A 297 0.48 -25.48 -18.07
N LYS A 298 0.63 -24.27 -17.53
CA LYS A 298 0.63 -24.01 -16.07
C LYS A 298 -0.55 -24.65 -15.33
N TRP A 299 -1.72 -24.76 -15.96
CA TRP A 299 -2.90 -25.35 -15.34
C TRP A 299 -2.81 -26.88 -15.24
N ASP A 300 -2.16 -27.53 -16.20
CA ASP A 300 -1.94 -28.98 -16.15
C ASP A 300 -0.95 -29.35 -15.03
N TYR A 301 0.09 -28.52 -14.82
CA TYR A 301 0.97 -28.66 -13.66
C TYR A 301 0.20 -28.51 -12.34
N MET A 302 -0.67 -27.51 -12.25
CA MET A 302 -1.50 -27.31 -11.06
C MET A 302 -2.46 -28.50 -10.82
N ALA A 303 -3.10 -29.01 -11.88
CA ALA A 303 -3.98 -30.17 -11.80
C ALA A 303 -3.22 -31.45 -11.40
N PHE A 304 -2.01 -31.64 -11.93
CA PHE A 304 -1.13 -32.75 -11.54
C PHE A 304 -0.73 -32.67 -10.07
N LEU A 305 -0.37 -31.48 -9.56
CA LEU A 305 -0.09 -31.28 -8.13
C LEU A 305 -1.31 -31.62 -7.26
N PHE A 306 -2.51 -31.18 -7.64
CA PHE A 306 -3.73 -31.55 -6.94
C PHE A 306 -3.98 -33.07 -6.97
N HIS A 307 -3.80 -33.72 -8.11
CA HIS A 307 -3.94 -35.17 -8.24
C HIS A 307 -2.96 -35.93 -7.34
N LEU A 308 -1.70 -35.47 -7.26
CA LEU A 308 -0.71 -36.06 -6.35
C LEU A 308 -1.12 -35.90 -4.88
N CYS A 309 -1.71 -34.76 -4.50
CA CYS A 309 -2.19 -34.55 -3.13
C CYS A 309 -3.39 -35.43 -2.76
N GLU A 310 -4.27 -35.76 -3.72
CA GLU A 310 -5.45 -36.58 -3.50
C GLU A 310 -5.16 -38.10 -3.55
N THR A 311 -4.12 -38.52 -4.25
CA THR A 311 -3.76 -39.94 -4.40
C THR A 311 -3.06 -40.49 -3.15
N ASP A 312 -3.45 -41.69 -2.70
CA ASP A 312 -2.85 -42.38 -1.54
C ASP A 312 -1.34 -42.63 -1.72
N LEU A 313 -0.59 -42.54 -0.61
CA LEU A 313 0.87 -42.70 -0.56
C LEU A 313 1.36 -44.04 -1.13
N GLU A 314 0.60 -45.12 -0.95
CA GLU A 314 0.92 -46.46 -1.48
C GLU A 314 0.83 -46.51 -3.01
N GLU A 315 -0.14 -45.82 -3.60
CA GLU A 315 -0.30 -45.76 -5.05
C GLU A 315 0.72 -44.81 -5.69
N ARG A 316 1.09 -43.74 -4.98
CA ARG A 316 2.19 -42.82 -5.35
C ARG A 316 3.54 -43.52 -5.39
N THR A 317 3.85 -44.34 -4.38
CA THR A 317 5.10 -45.12 -4.34
C THR A 317 5.11 -46.26 -5.36
N ALA A 318 3.99 -46.96 -5.56
CA ALA A 318 3.88 -48.00 -6.59
C ALA A 318 4.05 -47.43 -8.01
N ARG A 319 3.46 -46.27 -8.33
CA ARG A 319 3.66 -45.59 -9.63
C ARG A 319 5.04 -44.96 -9.75
N GLY A 320 5.59 -44.39 -8.67
CA GLY A 320 6.97 -43.86 -8.66
C GLY A 320 8.00 -44.94 -8.97
N ALA A 321 7.88 -46.11 -8.32
CA ALA A 321 8.72 -47.27 -8.61
C ALA A 321 8.52 -47.82 -10.03
N LEU A 322 7.30 -47.74 -10.58
CA LEU A 322 7.01 -48.10 -11.97
C LEU A 322 7.65 -47.12 -12.97
N TRP A 323 7.65 -45.81 -12.67
CA TRP A 323 8.29 -44.78 -13.48
C TRP A 323 9.81 -44.94 -13.49
N ASP A 324 10.41 -45.22 -12.33
CA ASP A 324 11.86 -45.43 -12.18
C ASP A 324 12.32 -46.73 -12.88
N GLY A 325 11.51 -47.80 -12.75
CA GLY A 325 11.72 -49.08 -13.45
C GLY A 325 11.52 -49.03 -14.97
N ASN A 326 10.77 -48.04 -15.48
CA ASN A 326 10.60 -47.82 -16.92
C ASN A 326 11.69 -46.93 -17.53
N GLN A 327 12.27 -46.01 -16.76
CA GLN A 327 13.44 -45.25 -17.21
C GLN A 327 14.69 -46.14 -17.32
N THR A 328 14.91 -47.05 -16.36
CA THR A 328 16.03 -48.02 -16.42
C THR A 328 15.90 -49.07 -17.53
N ARG A 329 14.70 -49.27 -18.12
CA ARG A 329 14.51 -50.11 -19.31
C ARG A 329 14.61 -49.36 -20.65
N ARG A 330 14.72 -48.03 -20.63
CA ARG A 330 14.79 -47.18 -21.83
C ARG A 330 16.18 -46.57 -22.09
N THR A 331 17.17 -46.90 -21.27
CA THR A 331 18.61 -46.72 -21.54
C THR A 331 19.21 -48.00 -22.09
#